data_AF-A0A969VWA1-F1
#
_entry.id   AF-A0A969VWA1-F1
#
_cell.length_a   1.000
_cell.length_b   1.000
_cell.length_c   1.000
_cell.angle_alpha   90.00
_cell.angle_beta   90.00
_cell.angle_gamma   90.00
#
_symmetry.space_group_name_H-M   'P 1'
#
loop_
_entity.id
_entity.type
_entity.pdbx_description
1 polymer ?
#
loop_
_entity_poly.entity_id
_entity_poly.type
_entity_poly.pdbx_seq_one_letter_code
_entity_poly.pdbx_strand_id
1 'polypeptide(L)'
;ILLILNYPLVGIWIKILKIPSQWLYVGVIIISSAGVYGAGRSSFDLALLFFFGLIGYFFRRFDFPAAPLIIGLILGPMAEQSLRQAMIIGMGEWTTFVTRPISGTILFLALVLFLSPFLINFYSKRKKLR
;
A
#
# COMPACT_ATOMS: atom_id res chain seq x y z
N ILE A 1 -29.15 1.00 -13.96
CA ILE A 1 -28.54 -0.36 -13.83
C ILE A 1 -27.72 -0.53 -12.54
N LEU A 2 -26.69 0.30 -12.27
CA LEU A 2 -25.82 0.16 -11.09
C LEU A 2 -26.56 0.25 -9.73
N LEU A 3 -27.58 1.10 -9.63
CA LEU A 3 -28.42 1.27 -8.41
C LEU A 3 -29.29 0.04 -8.12
N ILE A 4 -29.96 -0.51 -9.14
CA ILE A 4 -30.86 -1.66 -9.01
C ILE A 4 -30.10 -2.92 -8.61
N LEU A 5 -28.86 -3.08 -9.09
CA LEU A 5 -28.02 -4.21 -8.70
C LEU A 5 -27.42 -4.03 -7.30
N ASN A 6 -26.94 -2.83 -6.94
CA ASN A 6 -26.32 -2.60 -5.63
C ASN A 6 -27.33 -2.61 -4.48
N TYR A 7 -28.54 -2.09 -4.67
CA TYR A 7 -29.54 -1.95 -3.61
C TYR A 7 -29.88 -3.26 -2.86
N PRO A 8 -30.17 -4.40 -3.53
CA PRO A 8 -30.36 -5.68 -2.86
C PRO A 8 -29.04 -6.28 -2.33
N LEU A 9 -27.92 -6.04 -3.03
CA LEU A 9 -26.61 -6.57 -2.63
C LEU A 9 -26.12 -5.95 -1.31
N VAL A 10 -26.35 -4.66 -1.09
CA VAL A 10 -26.01 -3.95 0.16
C VAL A 10 -26.60 -4.67 1.38
N GLY A 11 -27.83 -5.18 1.29
CA GLY A 11 -28.46 -5.95 2.36
C GLY A 11 -27.72 -7.25 2.72
N ILE A 12 -27.09 -7.89 1.73
CA ILE A 12 -26.26 -9.10 1.92
C ILE A 12 -24.92 -8.73 2.55
N TRP A 13 -24.26 -7.68 2.05
CA TRP A 13 -22.99 -7.19 2.61
C TRP A 13 -23.11 -6.78 4.08
N ILE A 14 -24.21 -6.13 4.46
CA ILE A 14 -24.48 -5.75 5.86
C ILE A 14 -24.67 -6.99 6.76
N LYS A 15 -25.29 -8.06 6.26
CA LYS A 15 -25.45 -9.30 7.04
C LYS A 15 -24.10 -9.98 7.30
N ILE A 16 -23.17 -9.92 6.35
CA ILE A 16 -21.80 -10.44 6.53
C ILE A 16 -21.07 -9.62 7.60
N LEU A 17 -21.22 -8.29 7.62
CA LEU A 17 -20.65 -7.41 8.64
C LEU A 17 -21.19 -7.66 10.06
N LYS A 18 -22.38 -8.26 10.19
CA LYS A 18 -22.96 -8.63 11.50
C LYS A 18 -22.41 -9.94 12.07
N ILE A 19 -21.65 -10.72 11.30
CA ILE A 19 -21.03 -11.95 11.79
C ILE A 19 -19.96 -11.56 12.82
N PRO A 20 -19.93 -12.22 14.00
CA PRO A 20 -18.89 -11.98 15.01
C PRO A 20 -17.49 -12.09 14.38
N SER A 21 -16.66 -11.07 14.61
CA SER A 21 -15.40 -10.87 13.89
C SER A 21 -14.45 -12.07 13.97
N GLN A 22 -14.50 -12.83 15.07
CA GLN A 22 -13.71 -14.04 15.28
C GLN A 22 -13.95 -15.09 14.17
N TRP A 23 -15.21 -15.34 13.82
CA TRP A 23 -15.58 -16.34 12.80
C TRP A 23 -15.19 -15.89 11.40
N LEU A 24 -15.29 -14.58 11.13
CA LEU A 24 -14.83 -13.98 9.88
C LEU A 24 -13.33 -14.17 9.66
N TYR A 25 -12.50 -13.91 10.68
CA TYR A 25 -11.05 -14.09 10.54
C TYR A 25 -10.65 -15.54 10.29
N VAL A 26 -11.27 -16.49 11.00
CA VAL A 26 -11.02 -17.93 10.79
C VAL A 26 -11.40 -18.33 9.37
N GLY A 27 -12.56 -17.88 8.88
CA GLY A 27 -13.00 -18.13 7.50
C GLY A 27 -12.03 -17.57 6.46
N VAL A 28 -11.57 -16.33 6.63
CA VAL A 28 -10.61 -15.71 5.71
C VAL A 28 -9.30 -16.50 5.67
N ILE A 29 -8.75 -16.90 6.81
CA ILE A 29 -7.48 -17.65 6.89
C ILE A 29 -7.60 -19.00 6.18
N ILE A 30 -8.69 -19.73 6.39
CA ILE A 30 -8.92 -21.03 5.75
C ILE A 30 -9.04 -20.88 4.24
N ILE A 31 -9.88 -19.95 3.77
CA ILE A 31 -10.12 -19.72 2.34
C ILE A 31 -8.85 -19.22 1.64
N SER A 32 -8.11 -18.30 2.25
CA SER A 32 -6.87 -17.78 1.67
C SER A 32 -5.77 -18.83 1.61
N SER A 33 -5.63 -19.65 2.66
CA SER A 33 -4.63 -20.74 2.68
C SER A 33 -4.96 -21.81 1.64
N ALA A 34 -6.23 -22.22 1.54
CA ALA A 34 -6.67 -23.15 0.50
C ALA A 34 -6.47 -22.59 -0.91
N GLY A 35 -6.74 -21.30 -1.12
CA GLY A 35 -6.55 -20.62 -2.41
C GLY A 35 -5.08 -20.58 -2.85
N VAL A 36 -4.17 -20.22 -1.96
CA VAL A 36 -2.72 -20.18 -2.27
C VAL A 36 -2.17 -21.58 -2.52
N TYR A 37 -2.55 -22.56 -1.70
CA TYR A 37 -2.13 -23.94 -1.92
C TYR A 37 -2.69 -24.52 -3.23
N GLY A 38 -3.93 -24.17 -3.59
CA GLY A 38 -4.58 -24.59 -4.82
C GLY A 38 -3.97 -23.98 -6.08
N ALA A 39 -3.49 -22.74 -6.01
CA ALA A 39 -2.93 -22.02 -7.16
C ALA A 39 -1.51 -22.47 -7.53
N GLY A 40 -0.64 -22.67 -6.54
CA GLY A 40 0.78 -22.94 -6.79
C GLY A 40 1.27 -24.34 -6.41
N ARG A 41 0.50 -25.11 -5.62
CA ARG A 41 0.97 -26.33 -4.89
C ARG A 41 2.35 -26.14 -4.22
N SER A 42 2.71 -24.89 -3.91
CA SER A 42 3.99 -24.51 -3.35
C SER A 42 3.83 -24.30 -1.86
N SER A 43 4.57 -25.08 -1.07
CA SER A 43 4.61 -24.90 0.39
C SER A 43 5.28 -23.58 0.78
N PHE A 44 6.11 -23.03 -0.11
CA PHE A 44 6.76 -21.74 0.09
C PHE A 44 5.74 -20.58 0.06
N ASP A 45 4.80 -20.59 -0.88
CA ASP A 45 3.79 -19.53 -1.00
C ASP A 45 2.83 -19.53 0.20
N LEU A 46 2.51 -20.72 0.72
CA LEU A 46 1.79 -20.87 2.00
C LEU A 46 2.59 -20.27 3.16
N ALA A 47 3.88 -20.58 3.27
CA ALA A 47 4.74 -20.02 4.31
C ALA A 47 4.82 -18.48 4.21
N LEU A 48 4.91 -17.95 2.98
CA LEU A 48 4.88 -16.52 2.71
C LEU A 48 3.55 -15.89 3.13
N LEU A 49 2.42 -16.54 2.84
CA LEU A 49 1.10 -16.08 3.27
C LEU A 49 1.01 -15.97 4.78
N PHE A 50 1.48 -16.97 5.53
CA PHE A 50 1.46 -16.90 7.00
C PHE A 50 2.42 -15.83 7.53
N PHE A 51 3.61 -15.69 6.93
CA PHE A 51 4.58 -14.67 7.31
C PHE A 51 4.03 -13.24 7.11
N PHE A 52 3.53 -12.93 5.92
CA PHE A 52 2.93 -11.63 5.63
C PHE A 52 1.60 -11.41 6.38
N GLY A 53 0.82 -12.47 6.62
CA GLY A 53 -0.37 -12.42 7.47
C GLY A 53 -0.04 -12.04 8.92
N LEU A 54 1.04 -12.58 9.47
CA LEU A 54 1.52 -12.24 10.81
C LEU A 54 2.03 -10.80 10.87
N ILE A 55 2.78 -10.35 9.87
CA ILE A 55 3.19 -8.94 9.73
C ILE A 55 1.97 -8.02 9.68
N GLY A 56 0.95 -8.39 8.90
CA GLY A 56 -0.32 -7.65 8.83
C GLY A 56 -1.05 -7.58 10.18
N TYR A 57 -0.99 -8.66 10.99
CA TYR A 57 -1.51 -8.65 12.35
C TYR A 57 -0.76 -7.66 13.25
N PHE A 58 0.57 -7.60 13.15
CA PHE A 58 1.36 -6.59 13.85
C PHE A 58 1.00 -5.18 13.41
N PHE A 59 0.88 -4.90 12.11
CA PHE A 59 0.47 -3.59 11.62
C PHE A 59 -0.90 -3.16 12.14
N ARG A 60 -1.83 -4.10 12.23
CA ARG A 60 -3.13 -3.85 12.84
C ARG A 60 -3.03 -3.56 14.34
N ARG A 61 -2.07 -4.17 15.05
CA ARG A 61 -1.82 -3.91 16.48
C ARG A 61 -1.21 -2.54 16.74
N PHE A 62 -0.47 -1.99 15.79
CA PHE A 62 0.11 -0.65 15.85
C PHE A 62 -0.78 0.44 15.21
N ASP A 63 -2.04 0.12 14.90
CA ASP A 63 -3.01 1.02 14.25
C ASP A 63 -2.47 1.65 12.95
N PHE A 64 -1.58 0.95 12.24
CA PHE A 64 -1.15 1.41 10.92
C PHE A 64 -2.35 1.33 9.97
N PRO A 65 -2.65 2.42 9.25
CA PRO A 65 -3.74 2.41 8.29
C PRO A 65 -3.42 1.41 7.17
N ALA A 66 -4.33 0.48 6.91
CA ALA A 66 -4.17 -0.53 5.86
C ALA A 66 -4.12 0.09 4.45
N ALA A 67 -4.78 1.24 4.26
CA ALA A 67 -4.88 1.90 2.96
C ALA A 67 -3.51 2.34 2.39
N PRO A 68 -2.66 3.10 3.12
CA PRO A 68 -1.30 3.39 2.66
C PRO A 68 -0.44 2.17 2.35
N LEU A 69 -0.63 1.08 3.09
CA LEU A 69 0.14 -0.15 2.89
C LEU A 69 -0.22 -0.82 1.56
N ILE A 70 -1.51 -0.92 1.25
CA ILE A 70 -2.02 -1.44 -0.03
C ILE A 70 -1.58 -0.53 -1.18
N ILE A 71 -1.68 0.79 -1.00
CA ILE A 71 -1.24 1.76 -2.01
C ILE A 71 0.26 1.60 -2.27
N GLY A 72 1.09 1.47 -1.23
CA GLY A 72 2.52 1.22 -1.37
C GLY A 72 2.82 -0.11 -2.07
N LEU A 73 2.07 -1.17 -1.76
CA LEU A 73 2.22 -2.49 -2.41
C LEU A 73 1.91 -2.45 -3.90
N ILE A 74 0.89 -1.69 -4.31
CA ILE A 74 0.49 -1.55 -5.72
C ILE A 74 1.42 -0.58 -6.46
N LEU A 75 1.74 0.56 -5.84
CA LEU A 75 2.58 1.59 -6.45
C LEU A 75 4.06 1.21 -6.48
N GLY A 76 4.53 0.38 -5.55
CA GLY A 76 5.92 -0.10 -5.48
C GLY A 76 6.43 -0.68 -6.79
N PRO A 77 5.81 -1.75 -7.35
CA PRO A 77 6.26 -2.33 -8.61
C PRO A 77 6.14 -1.34 -9.78
N MET A 78 5.12 -0.48 -9.80
CA MET A 78 4.96 0.55 -10.84
C MET A 78 6.10 1.59 -10.76
N ALA A 79 6.48 1.99 -9.54
CA ALA A 79 7.56 2.93 -9.30
C ALA A 79 8.91 2.32 -9.70
N GLU A 80 9.17 1.05 -9.34
CA GLU A 80 10.39 0.38 -9.73
C GLU A 80 10.48 0.15 -11.25
N GLN A 81 9.37 -0.23 -11.88
CA GLN A 81 9.30 -0.33 -13.34
C GLN A 81 9.60 1.01 -14.01
N SER A 82 9.02 2.10 -13.51
CA SER A 82 9.25 3.46 -14.03
C SER A 82 10.70 3.91 -13.81
N LEU A 83 11.28 3.60 -12.65
CA LEU A 83 12.69 3.87 -12.34
C LEU A 83 13.62 3.09 -13.27
N ARG A 84 13.36 1.80 -13.45
CA ARG A 84 14.11 0.93 -14.36
C ARG A 84 14.03 1.42 -15.80
N GLN A 85 12.84 1.80 -16.26
CA GLN A 85 12.64 2.37 -17.58
C GLN A 85 13.41 3.69 -17.75
N ALA A 86 13.37 4.58 -16.75
CA ALA A 86 14.14 5.82 -16.76
C ALA A 86 15.66 5.56 -16.80
N MET A 87 16.16 4.58 -16.06
CA MET A 87 17.58 4.20 -16.05
C MET A 87 18.04 3.59 -17.38
N ILE A 88 17.19 2.79 -18.04
CA ILE A 88 17.48 2.25 -19.38
C ILE A 88 17.57 3.38 -20.41
N ILE A 89 16.64 4.35 -20.36
CA ILE A 89 16.67 5.52 -21.24
C ILE A 89 17.90 6.41 -20.95
N GLY A 90 18.31 6.53 -19.68
CA GLY A 90 19.49 7.27 -19.26
C GLY A 90 20.82 6.52 -19.42
N MET A 91 20.84 5.39 -20.14
CA MET A 91 22.04 4.56 -20.36
C MET A 91 22.79 4.19 -19.06
N GLY A 92 22.06 4.01 -17.95
CA GLY A 92 22.62 3.64 -16.65
C GLY A 92 23.27 4.79 -15.87
N GLU A 93 23.29 6.02 -16.38
CA GLU A 93 23.83 7.16 -15.64
C GLU A 93 22.79 7.82 -14.73
N TRP A 94 23.03 7.77 -13.41
CA TRP A 94 22.21 8.41 -12.38
C TRP A 94 22.15 9.95 -12.53
N THR A 95 23.13 10.54 -13.21
CA THR A 95 23.22 11.98 -13.52
C THR A 95 22.10 12.44 -14.45
N THR A 96 21.49 11.54 -15.23
CA THR A 96 20.40 11.84 -16.18
C THR A 96 19.18 12.45 -15.51
N PHE A 97 18.91 12.10 -14.24
CA PHE A 97 17.80 12.65 -13.48
C PHE A 97 17.97 14.14 -13.14
N VAL A 98 19.22 14.63 -13.10
CA VAL A 98 19.58 16.01 -12.77
C VAL A 98 19.87 16.82 -14.04
N THR A 99 20.48 16.22 -15.07
CA THR A 99 20.77 16.90 -16.34
C THR A 99 19.53 17.16 -17.19
N ARG A 100 18.45 16.36 -17.05
CA ARG A 100 17.15 16.68 -17.66
C ARG A 100 16.39 17.70 -16.82
N PRO A 101 16.17 18.95 -17.30
CA PRO A 101 15.57 20.02 -16.52
C PRO A 101 14.14 19.72 -16.04
N ILE A 102 13.38 18.92 -16.79
CA ILE A 102 12.02 18.49 -16.43
C ILE A 102 12.04 17.45 -15.29
N SER A 103 13.00 16.52 -15.32
CA SER A 103 13.15 15.52 -14.25
C SER A 103 13.64 16.18 -12.96
N GLY A 104 14.64 17.06 -13.06
CA GLY A 104 15.19 17.78 -11.92
C GLY A 104 14.18 18.67 -11.22
N THR A 105 13.33 19.39 -11.97
CA THR A 105 12.28 20.24 -11.38
C THR A 105 11.19 19.42 -10.68
N ILE A 106 10.75 18.30 -11.26
CA ILE A 106 9.77 17.40 -10.63
C ILE A 106 10.35 16.75 -9.37
N LEU A 107 11.61 16.30 -9.41
CA LEU A 107 12.29 15.74 -8.25
C LEU A 107 12.43 16.78 -7.13
N PHE A 108 12.84 18.00 -7.46
CA PHE A 108 12.93 19.09 -6.49
C PHE A 108 11.56 19.39 -5.86
N LEU A 109 10.51 19.47 -6.67
CA LEU A 109 9.15 19.73 -6.19
C LEU A 109 8.62 18.60 -5.30
N ALA A 110 8.90 17.34 -5.66
CA ALA A 110 8.56 16.18 -4.85
C ALA A 110 9.28 16.22 -3.49
N LEU A 111 10.55 16.61 -3.48
CA LEU A 111 11.37 16.76 -2.27
C LEU A 111 10.79 17.87 -1.37
N VAL A 112 10.42 19.02 -1.94
CA VAL A 112 9.77 20.13 -1.23
C VAL A 112 8.43 19.69 -0.63
N LEU A 113 7.58 18.99 -1.39
CA LEU A 113 6.29 18.47 -0.90
C LEU A 113 6.46 17.44 0.22
N PHE A 114 7.45 16.55 0.10
CA PHE A 114 7.74 15.55 1.12
C PHE A 114 8.27 16.19 2.42
N LEU A 115 9.10 17.23 2.33
CA LEU A 115 9.63 17.95 3.49
C LEU A 115 8.67 19.00 4.06
N SER A 116 7.68 19.46 3.28
CA SER A 116 6.67 20.44 3.68
C SER A 116 6.02 20.14 5.05
N PRO A 117 5.44 18.94 5.30
CA PRO A 117 4.83 18.65 6.59
C PRO A 117 5.83 18.65 7.76
N PHE A 118 7.09 18.28 7.51
CA PHE A 118 8.14 18.28 8.54
C PHE A 118 8.60 19.71 8.89
N LEU A 119 8.82 20.56 7.88
CA LEU A 119 9.22 21.97 8.05
C LEU A 119 8.13 22.79 8.74
N ILE A 120 6.87 22.58 8.38
CA ILE A 120 5.72 23.28 9.00
C ILE A 120 5.54 22.84 10.46
N ASN A 121 5.67 21.55 10.77
CA ASN A 121 5.61 21.08 12.17
C ASN A 121 6.78 21.62 13.03
N PHE A 122 7.97 21.74 12.45
CA PHE A 122 9.13 22.29 13.16
C PHE A 122 8.99 23.80 13.43
N TYR A 123 8.44 24.56 12.46
CA TYR A 123 8.12 25.98 12.64
C TYR A 123 6.95 26.22 13.60
N SER A 124 5.93 25.36 13.59
CA SER A 124 4.76 25.48 14.48
C SER A 124 5.12 25.19 15.94
N LYS A 125 6.02 24.23 16.22
CA LYS A 125 6.55 24.00 17.58
C LYS A 125 7.29 25.20 18.17
N ARG A 126 7.93 26.03 17.35
CA ARG A 126 8.62 27.27 17.81
C ARG A 126 7.65 28.39 18.19
N LYS A 127 6.43 28.41 17.62
CA LYS A 127 5.43 29.47 17.86
C LYS A 127 4.56 29.23 19.11
N LYS A 128 4.57 28.01 19.66
CA LYS A 128 3.85 27.66 20.91
C LYS A 128 4.69 27.84 22.18
N LEU A 129 5.96 28.25 22.04
CA LEU A 129 6.91 28.51 23.15
C LEU A 129 7.30 30.00 23.25
N ARG A 130 6.57 30.89 22.56
CA ARG A 130 6.63 32.34 22.74
C ARG A 130 5.26 32.85 23.15
#